data_AF-A0A166AHZ1-F1
#
_entry.id   AF-A0A166AHZ1-F1
#
_cell.length_a   1.000
_cell.length_b   1.000
_cell.length_c   1.000
_cell.angle_alpha   90.00
_cell.angle_beta   90.00
_cell.angle_gamma   90.00
#
_symmetry.space_group_name_H-M   'P 1'
#
loop_
_entity.id
_entity.type
_entity.pdbx_description
1 polymer ?
#
loop_
_entity_poly.entity_id
_entity_poly.type
_entity_poly.pdbx_seq_one_letter_code
_entity_poly.pdbx_strand_id
1 'polypeptide(L)'
;MSLYEKVTSYIPWGSSPTPVAATTKYDPTDPKQNPLNPKGLKPCCACPDTKSKRDACFLEHDGDNASQACQEVVQAHLTCMRNLGFNL
;
A
#
# COMPACT_ATOMS: atom_id res chain seq x y z
N MET A 1 0.85 -3.18 42.46
CA MET A 1 1.44 -2.45 41.33
C MET A 1 2.95 -2.47 41.51
N SER A 2 3.84 -2.79 40.57
CA SER A 2 3.72 -2.99 39.12
C SER A 2 4.82 -3.98 38.72
N LEU A 3 4.47 -5.21 38.32
CA LEU A 3 5.42 -6.23 37.83
C LEU A 3 5.96 -5.90 36.42
N TYR A 4 5.62 -4.72 35.88
CA TYR A 4 5.88 -4.33 34.49
C TYR A 4 7.24 -3.65 34.26
N GLU A 5 7.94 -3.19 35.31
CA GLU A 5 9.21 -2.45 35.14
C GLU A 5 10.48 -3.32 35.18
N LYS A 6 10.40 -4.57 35.63
CA LYS A 6 11.58 -5.48 35.66
C LYS A 6 11.78 -6.31 34.40
N VAL A 7 10.80 -6.34 33.49
CA VAL A 7 10.90 -7.11 32.23
C VAL A 7 11.61 -6.35 31.11
N THR A 8 11.76 -5.03 31.24
CA THR A 8 12.38 -4.16 30.22
C THR A 8 13.92 -4.16 30.25
N SER A 9 14.56 -4.73 31.28
CA SER A 9 16.02 -4.67 31.43
C SER A 9 16.76 -5.93 30.95
N TYR A 10 16.08 -7.02 30.58
CA TYR A 10 16.72 -8.29 30.23
C TYR A 10 16.41 -8.80 28.82
N ILE A 11 15.76 -7.99 27.97
CA ILE A 11 15.57 -8.36 26.57
C ILE A 11 16.75 -7.78 25.77
N PRO A 12 17.75 -8.59 25.35
CA PRO A 12 18.73 -8.13 24.38
C PRO A 12 18.00 -7.76 23.08
N TRP A 13 18.27 -6.57 22.58
CA TRP A 13 17.73 -6.04 21.34
C TRP A 13 18.17 -6.94 20.19
N GLY A 14 17.34 -7.91 19.80
CA GLY A 14 17.71 -8.90 18.78
C GLY A 14 16.80 -10.11 18.62
N SER A 15 15.81 -10.33 19.49
CA SER A 15 14.88 -11.46 19.31
C SER A 15 13.76 -11.10 18.33
N SER A 16 14.06 -11.26 17.04
CA SER A 16 13.03 -11.35 15.99
C SER A 16 12.12 -12.55 16.27
N PRO A 17 10.78 -12.41 16.28
CA PRO A 17 9.91 -13.58 16.29
C PRO A 17 10.12 -14.36 14.99
N THR A 18 10.46 -15.64 15.12
CA THR A 18 10.49 -16.62 14.03
C THR A 18 9.13 -16.69 13.32
N PRO A 19 9.10 -16.97 12.00
CA PRO A 19 7.86 -17.01 11.24
C PRO A 19 7.03 -18.22 11.67
N VAL A 20 5.95 -17.96 12.40
CA VAL A 20 4.84 -18.91 12.51
C VAL A 20 4.26 -19.12 11.12
N ALA A 21 4.03 -20.39 10.76
CA ALA A 21 3.53 -20.82 9.46
C ALA A 21 2.36 -19.92 8.98
N ALA A 22 2.57 -19.28 7.83
CA ALA A 22 1.68 -18.28 7.28
C ALA A 22 0.34 -18.90 6.84
N THR A 23 -0.75 -18.47 7.47
CA THR A 23 -2.02 -18.29 6.77
C THR A 23 -1.72 -17.26 5.67
N THR A 24 -1.61 -17.70 4.41
CA THR A 24 -1.14 -16.85 3.31
C THR A 24 -2.15 -15.75 3.02
N LYS A 25 -1.97 -14.59 3.67
CA LYS A 25 -2.64 -13.34 3.34
C LYS A 25 -2.35 -13.02 1.86
N TYR A 26 -3.36 -12.57 1.10
CA TYR A 26 -3.18 -12.16 -0.29
C TYR A 26 -2.16 -11.01 -0.36
N ASP A 27 -1.03 -11.25 -1.03
CA ASP A 27 -0.03 -10.23 -1.34
C ASP A 27 -0.09 -9.87 -2.83
N PRO A 28 -0.65 -8.69 -3.20
CA PRO A 28 -0.76 -8.29 -4.60
C PRO A 28 0.58 -7.92 -5.26
N THR A 29 1.68 -7.93 -4.50
CA THR A 29 3.03 -7.73 -5.00
C THR A 29 3.77 -9.02 -5.34
N ASP A 30 3.26 -10.18 -4.94
CA ASP A 30 3.80 -11.47 -5.38
C ASP A 30 3.28 -11.79 -6.78
N PRO A 31 4.14 -11.88 -7.83
CA PRO A 31 3.72 -12.25 -9.18
C PRO A 31 3.04 -13.62 -9.26
N LYS A 32 3.26 -14.51 -8.28
CA LYS A 32 2.57 -15.80 -8.19
C LYS A 32 1.10 -15.65 -7.76
N GLN A 33 0.79 -14.63 -6.96
CA GLN A 33 -0.57 -14.33 -6.50
C GLN A 33 -1.28 -13.29 -7.38
N ASN A 34 -0.52 -12.43 -8.07
CA ASN A 34 -1.03 -11.48 -9.04
C ASN A 34 -0.21 -11.53 -10.36
N PRO A 35 -0.52 -12.47 -11.27
CA PRO A 35 0.21 -12.61 -12.54
C PRO A 35 0.04 -11.40 -13.48
N LEU A 36 -0.96 -10.54 -13.25
CA LEU A 36 -1.16 -9.29 -14.00
C LEU A 36 -0.19 -8.19 -13.57
N ASN A 37 0.51 -8.36 -12.44
CA ASN A 37 1.58 -7.51 -11.96
C ASN A 37 2.93 -8.26 -11.99
N PRO A 38 3.49 -8.55 -13.18
CA PRO A 38 4.70 -9.36 -13.31
C PRO A 38 5.94 -8.72 -12.67
N LYS A 39 5.92 -7.40 -12.48
CA LYS A 39 7.00 -6.64 -11.84
C LYS A 39 6.87 -6.60 -10.31
N GLY A 40 5.80 -7.15 -9.74
CA GLY A 40 5.56 -7.14 -8.30
C GLY A 40 5.50 -5.73 -7.71
N LEU A 41 5.01 -4.76 -8.49
CA LEU A 41 4.97 -3.38 -8.06
C LEU A 41 3.86 -3.17 -7.03
N LYS A 42 4.10 -2.28 -6.07
CA LYS A 42 3.04 -1.80 -5.18
C LYS A 42 1.99 -1.00 -5.99
N PRO A 43 0.72 -0.94 -5.56
CA PRO A 43 -0.35 -0.26 -6.31
C PRO A 43 0.00 1.19 -6.68
N CYS A 44 0.62 1.92 -5.75
CA CYS A 44 1.07 3.29 -5.96
C CYS A 44 2.19 3.45 -7.02
N CYS A 45 2.97 2.40 -7.30
CA CYS A 45 4.07 2.43 -8.26
C CYS A 45 3.72 1.79 -9.61
N ALA A 46 2.59 1.09 -9.67
CA ALA A 46 2.20 0.31 -10.83
C ALA A 46 1.80 1.19 -12.03
N CYS A 47 1.32 2.40 -11.76
CA CYS A 47 0.78 3.34 -12.74
C CYS A 47 1.38 4.75 -12.58
N PRO A 48 2.64 4.99 -13.02
CA PRO A 48 3.31 6.27 -12.80
C PRO A 48 2.65 7.43 -13.55
N ASP A 49 2.13 7.21 -14.76
CA ASP A 49 1.50 8.25 -15.58
C ASP A 49 0.24 8.83 -14.93
N THR A 50 -0.67 7.94 -14.51
CA THR A 50 -1.93 8.34 -13.86
C THR A 50 -1.71 8.78 -12.42
N LYS A 51 -0.70 8.25 -11.72
CA LYS A 51 -0.30 8.75 -10.40
C LYS A 51 0.14 10.20 -10.48
N SER A 52 1.02 10.56 -11.40
CA SER A 52 1.52 11.94 -11.52
C SER A 52 0.39 12.92 -11.81
N LYS A 53 -0.56 12.56 -12.69
CA LYS A 53 -1.75 13.38 -12.98
C LYS A 53 -2.66 13.56 -11.77
N ARG A 54 -2.90 12.47 -11.03
CA ARG A 54 -3.65 12.53 -9.76
C ARG A 54 -2.96 13.46 -8.78
N ASP A 55 -1.67 13.24 -8.54
CA ASP A 55 -0.90 14.02 -7.56
C ASP A 55 -0.87 15.51 -7.94
N ALA A 56 -0.67 15.84 -9.22
CA ALA A 56 -0.75 17.22 -9.71
C ALA A 56 -2.14 17.83 -9.45
N CYS A 57 -3.22 17.11 -9.76
CA CYS A 57 -4.58 17.60 -9.54
C CYS A 57 -4.84 17.94 -8.07
N PHE A 58 -4.42 17.08 -7.12
CA PHE A 58 -4.57 17.37 -5.68
C PHE A 58 -3.64 18.48 -5.16
N LEU A 59 -2.57 18.82 -5.89
CA LEU A 59 -1.72 19.96 -5.58
C LEU A 59 -2.27 21.28 -6.17
N GLU A 60 -3.02 21.20 -7.27
CA GLU A 60 -3.68 22.36 -7.88
C GLU A 60 -5.03 22.67 -7.23
N HIS A 61 -5.72 21.65 -6.72
CA HIS A 61 -6.99 21.75 -6.04
C HIS A 61 -6.83 21.45 -4.55
N ASP A 62 -6.72 22.49 -3.72
CA ASP A 62 -6.74 22.37 -2.26
C ASP A 62 -8.17 22.57 -1.69
N GLY A 63 -8.50 21.86 -0.61
CA GLY A 63 -9.76 22.03 0.15
C GLY A 63 -10.87 20.99 -0.12
N ASP A 64 -12.08 21.24 0.38
CA ASP A 64 -13.20 20.27 0.40
C ASP A 64 -13.64 19.79 -1.00
N ASN A 65 -13.36 20.55 -2.06
CA ASN A 65 -13.79 20.25 -3.42
C ASN A 65 -12.77 19.45 -4.25
N ALA A 66 -11.55 19.22 -3.74
CA ALA A 66 -10.49 18.53 -4.46
C ALA A 66 -10.90 17.13 -4.92
N SER A 67 -11.64 16.40 -4.07
CA SER A 67 -12.13 15.06 -4.38
C SER A 67 -13.10 15.03 -5.58
N GLN A 68 -13.92 16.06 -5.74
CA GLN A 68 -14.85 16.18 -6.87
C GLN A 68 -14.13 16.67 -8.13
N ALA A 69 -13.28 17.69 -8.00
CA ALA A 69 -12.48 18.23 -9.10
C ALA A 69 -11.56 17.16 -9.72
N CYS A 70 -10.95 16.32 -8.88
CA CYS A 70 -10.01 15.28 -9.31
C CYS A 70 -10.66 13.91 -9.54
N GLN A 71 -11.99 13.81 -9.56
CA GLN A 71 -12.67 12.52 -9.67
C GLN A 71 -12.25 11.75 -10.93
N GLU A 72 -12.16 12.43 -12.09
CA GLU A 72 -11.80 11.80 -13.36
C GLU A 72 -10.36 11.25 -13.35
N VAL A 73 -9.39 12.03 -12.86
CA VAL A 73 -7.99 11.58 -12.76
C VAL A 73 -7.80 10.47 -11.74
N VAL A 74 -8.58 10.47 -10.65
CA VAL A 74 -8.60 9.37 -9.69
C VAL A 74 -9.16 8.10 -10.33
N GLN A 75 -10.27 8.18 -11.08
CA GLN A 75 -10.84 7.03 -11.78
C GLN A 75 -9.89 6.46 -12.83
N ALA A 76 -9.13 7.30 -13.53
CA ALA A 76 -8.09 6.85 -14.45
C ALA A 76 -6.98 6.05 -13.73
N HIS A 77 -6.56 6.50 -12.54
CA HIS A 77 -5.57 5.79 -11.73
C HIS A 77 -6.11 4.45 -11.19
N LEU A 78 -7.35 4.43 -10.70
CA LEU A 78 -8.03 3.21 -10.25
C LEU A 78 -8.19 2.20 -11.39
N THR A 79 -8.59 2.66 -12.58
CA THR A 79 -8.71 1.81 -13.78
C THR A 79 -7.39 1.16 -14.13
N CYS A 80 -6.30 1.93 -14.11
CA CYS A 80 -4.97 1.38 -14.37
C CYS A 80 -4.58 0.28 -13.36
N MET A 81 -4.82 0.50 -12.07
CA MET A 81 -4.54 -0.52 -11.06
C MET A 81 -5.45 -1.75 -11.18
N ARG A 82 -6.75 -1.57 -11.51
CA ARG A 82 -7.67 -2.69 -11.74
C ARG A 82 -7.23 -3.56 -12.92
N ASN A 83 -6.70 -2.96 -13.98
CA ASN A 83 -6.14 -3.71 -15.12
C ASN A 83 -4.92 -4.56 -14.75
N LEU A 84 -4.22 -4.21 -13.67
CA LEU A 84 -3.09 -4.96 -13.12
C LEU A 84 -3.51 -5.94 -12.01
N GLY A 85 -4.82 -6.16 -11.82
CA GLY A 85 -5.33 -7.16 -10.87
C GLY A 85 -5.33 -6.71 -9.40
N PHE A 86 -5.11 -5.43 -9.11
CA PHE A 86 -5.25 -4.93 -7.74
C PHE A 86 -6.73 -4.84 -7.33
N ASN A 87 -7.07 -5.38 -6.16
CA ASN A 87 -8.39 -5.25 -5.54
C ASN A 87 -8.37 -4.04 -4.58
N LEU A 88 -9.13 -2.98 -4.92
CA LEU A 88 -9.04 -1.63 -4.34
C LEU A 88 -10.37 -1.17 -3.76
#